data_AF-A0A7V1EIB7-F1
#
_entry.id   AF-A0A7V1EIB7-F1
#
_cell.length_a   1.000
_cell.length_b   1.000
_cell.length_c   1.000
_cell.angle_alpha   90.00
_cell.angle_beta   90.00
_cell.angle_gamma   90.00
#
_symmetry.space_group_name_H-M   'P 1'
#
loop_
_entity.id
_entity.type
_entity.pdbx_description
1 polymer ?
#
loop_
_entity_poly.entity_id
_entity_poly.type
_entity_poly.pdbx_seq_one_letter_code
_entity_poly.pdbx_strand_id
1 'polypeptide(L)'
;MNIYKKRLCNSYCMLLFLKKFYPAERIRYWRDLQCNRDGTPQRLWTLREGLKLSISEFAQSVGLSTREYEKFERIGEKVPEKIIKLVAEKYGVSIKWLKAEI
;
A
#
# COMPACT_ATOMS: atom_id res chain seq x y z
N MET A 1 -8.96 -18.47 -6.10
CA MET A 1 -8.02 -17.62 -6.86
C MET A 1 -8.07 -16.20 -6.29
N ASN A 2 -7.00 -15.75 -5.65
CA ASN A 2 -6.96 -14.51 -4.85
C ASN A 2 -7.16 -13.25 -5.74
N ILE A 3 -8.13 -12.41 -5.38
CA ILE A 3 -8.52 -11.17 -6.09
C ILE A 3 -7.31 -10.23 -6.27
N TYR A 4 -6.37 -10.24 -5.33
CA TYR A 4 -5.13 -9.46 -5.41
C TYR A 4 -4.13 -10.04 -6.41
N LYS A 5 -4.02 -11.37 -6.56
CA LYS A 5 -3.20 -11.99 -7.62
C LYS A 5 -3.80 -11.76 -9.01
N LYS A 6 -5.14 -11.77 -9.13
CA LYS A 6 -5.83 -11.34 -10.35
C LYS A 6 -5.60 -9.85 -10.62
N ARG A 7 -5.59 -8.97 -9.61
CA ARG A 7 -5.31 -7.53 -9.77
C ARG A 7 -3.84 -7.23 -10.07
N LEU A 8 -2.88 -7.89 -9.44
CA LEU A 8 -1.42 -7.76 -9.68
C LEU A 8 -0.97 -8.41 -10.98
N CYS A 9 -1.50 -9.59 -11.35
CA CYS A 9 -1.19 -10.21 -12.64
C CYS A 9 -1.97 -9.58 -13.79
N ASN A 10 -3.24 -9.16 -13.60
CA ASN A 10 -3.93 -8.38 -14.65
C ASN A 10 -3.26 -7.03 -14.82
N SER A 11 -2.79 -6.37 -13.76
CA SER A 11 -2.02 -5.14 -13.94
C SER A 11 -0.67 -5.45 -14.58
N TYR A 12 0.19 -6.30 -14.04
CA TYR A 12 1.53 -6.49 -14.61
C TYR A 12 1.55 -7.05 -16.06
N CYS A 13 0.72 -8.05 -16.39
CA CYS A 13 0.65 -8.60 -17.74
C CYS A 13 -0.10 -7.69 -18.73
N MET A 14 -1.18 -7.00 -18.32
CA MET A 14 -1.76 -5.93 -19.17
C MET A 14 -0.82 -4.75 -19.29
N LEU A 15 -0.04 -4.41 -18.26
CA LEU A 15 0.90 -3.30 -18.31
C LEU A 15 2.05 -3.60 -19.26
N LEU A 16 2.54 -4.85 -19.32
CA LEU A 16 3.50 -5.29 -20.34
C LEU A 16 2.90 -5.31 -21.76
N PHE A 17 1.65 -5.77 -21.91
CA PHE A 17 0.94 -5.79 -23.20
C PHE A 17 0.60 -4.39 -23.72
N LEU A 18 0.09 -3.49 -22.85
CA LEU A 18 -0.32 -2.13 -23.17
C LEU A 18 0.84 -1.14 -23.32
N LYS A 19 2.01 -1.42 -22.73
CA LYS A 19 3.27 -0.69 -22.98
C LYS A 19 3.65 -0.68 -24.46
N LYS A 20 3.16 -1.67 -25.21
CA LYS A 20 3.35 -1.80 -26.67
C LYS A 20 2.42 -0.88 -27.49
N PHE A 21 1.32 -0.36 -26.90
CA PHE A 21 0.25 0.31 -27.65
C PHE A 21 -0.08 1.75 -27.22
N TYR A 22 0.25 2.20 -25.99
CA TYR A 22 -0.19 3.51 -25.49
C TYR A 22 0.92 4.27 -24.72
N PRO A 23 1.63 5.22 -25.36
CA PRO A 23 2.87 5.78 -24.80
C PRO A 23 2.73 6.99 -23.85
N ALA A 24 1.68 7.82 -23.90
CA ALA A 24 1.77 9.17 -23.31
C ALA A 24 1.09 9.39 -21.94
N GLU A 25 -0.19 9.00 -21.78
CA GLU A 25 -0.99 9.50 -20.64
C GLU A 25 -0.70 8.81 -19.29
N ARG A 26 -0.14 7.58 -19.33
CA ARG A 26 0.13 6.80 -18.10
C ARG A 26 1.58 6.86 -17.60
N ILE A 27 2.49 7.55 -18.29
CA ILE A 27 3.85 7.84 -17.77
C ILE A 27 3.76 8.64 -16.46
N ARG A 28 2.71 9.47 -16.30
CA ARG A 28 2.47 10.22 -15.06
C ARG A 28 2.21 9.28 -13.88
N TYR A 29 1.33 8.28 -14.04
CA TYR A 29 1.05 7.26 -13.01
C TYR A 29 2.30 6.43 -12.64
N TRP A 30 3.14 6.08 -13.63
CA TRP A 30 4.41 5.39 -13.40
C TRP A 30 5.46 6.28 -12.70
N ARG A 31 5.51 7.58 -13.04
CA ARG A 31 6.31 8.57 -12.30
C ARG A 31 5.81 8.72 -10.87
N ASP A 32 4.50 8.82 -10.66
CA ASP A 32 3.91 9.01 -9.33
C ASP A 32 4.21 7.81 -8.41
N LEU A 33 4.18 6.58 -8.94
CA LEU A 33 4.61 5.36 -8.25
C LEU A 33 6.12 5.28 -7.98
N GLN A 34 6.95 5.78 -8.90
CA GLN A 34 8.41 5.82 -8.72
C GLN A 34 8.89 7.00 -7.85
N CYS A 35 8.12 8.08 -7.76
CA CYS A 35 8.42 9.30 -7.01
C CYS A 35 7.83 9.28 -5.58
N ASN A 36 6.73 8.55 -5.33
CA ASN A 36 6.21 8.26 -3.98
C ASN A 36 6.64 6.86 -3.49
N ARG A 37 7.93 6.52 -3.63
CA ARG A 37 8.48 5.23 -3.16
C ARG A 37 8.40 5.05 -1.66
N ASP A 38 8.23 6.14 -0.90
CA ASP A 38 8.38 6.12 0.54
C ASP A 38 7.29 6.98 1.19
N GLY A 39 6.06 6.45 1.21
CA GLY A 39 4.92 7.08 1.87
C GLY A 39 4.32 6.12 2.90
N THR A 40 3.53 6.66 3.82
CA THR A 40 2.87 5.86 4.86
C THR A 40 2.06 4.68 4.32
N PRO A 41 1.26 4.81 3.24
CA PRO A 41 0.56 3.67 2.65
C PRO A 41 1.49 2.52 2.25
N GLN A 42 2.64 2.85 1.66
CA GLN A 42 3.65 1.87 1.21
C GLN A 42 4.36 1.22 2.40
N ARG A 43 4.65 1.97 3.46
CA ARG A 43 5.25 1.45 4.71
C ARG A 43 4.30 0.51 5.45
N LEU A 44 3.01 0.84 5.49
CA LEU A 44 1.96 -0.03 6.04
C LEU A 44 1.85 -1.35 5.27
N TRP A 45 1.80 -1.28 3.94
CA TRP A 45 1.78 -2.46 3.09
C TRP A 45 3.04 -3.33 3.31
N THR A 46 4.22 -2.70 3.34
CA THR A 46 5.50 -3.39 3.55
C THR A 46 5.52 -4.11 4.90
N LEU A 47 5.04 -3.45 5.96
CA LEU A 47 4.93 -4.05 7.28
C LEU A 47 4.00 -5.26 7.28
N ARG A 48 2.79 -5.12 6.70
CA ARG A 48 1.80 -6.19 6.65
C ARG A 48 2.31 -7.41 5.88
N GLU A 49 2.89 -7.20 4.70
CA GLU A 49 3.45 -8.29 3.89
C GLU A 49 4.66 -8.95 4.58
N GLY A 50 5.50 -8.17 5.27
CA GLY A 50 6.61 -8.70 6.08
C GLY A 50 6.12 -9.62 7.21
N LEU A 51 4.96 -9.33 7.78
CA LEU A 51 4.27 -10.15 8.78
C LEU A 51 3.44 -11.30 8.18
N LYS A 52 3.33 -11.37 6.85
CA LYS A 52 2.53 -12.36 6.10
C LYS A 52 1.04 -12.38 6.50
N LEU A 53 0.50 -11.23 6.90
CA LEU A 53 -0.90 -11.08 7.28
C LEU A 53 -1.76 -10.66 6.09
N SER A 54 -2.97 -11.20 6.02
CA SER A 54 -4.01 -10.66 5.13
C SER A 54 -4.44 -9.25 5.57
N ILE A 55 -5.05 -8.49 4.66
CA ILE A 55 -5.58 -7.16 4.96
C ILE A 55 -6.61 -7.22 6.10
N SER A 56 -7.45 -8.26 6.12
CA SER A 56 -8.44 -8.47 7.19
C SER A 56 -7.80 -8.77 8.55
N GLU A 57 -6.80 -9.65 8.59
CA GLU A 57 -6.11 -9.98 9.84
C GLU A 57 -5.36 -8.77 10.38
N PHE A 58 -4.67 -8.04 9.49
CA PHE A 58 -3.97 -6.82 9.88
C PHE A 58 -4.95 -5.78 10.40
N ALA A 59 -6.02 -5.48 9.67
CA ALA A 59 -7.06 -4.52 10.07
C ALA A 59 -7.68 -4.87 11.42
N GLN A 60 -8.10 -6.14 11.61
CA GLN A 60 -8.68 -6.60 12.87
C GLN A 60 -7.70 -6.46 14.02
N SER A 61 -6.43 -6.76 13.77
CA SER A 61 -5.41 -6.65 14.79
C SER A 61 -5.27 -5.18 15.26
N VAL A 62 -5.38 -4.20 14.37
CA VAL A 62 -5.33 -2.77 14.73
C VAL A 62 -6.70 -2.19 15.12
N GLY A 63 -7.72 -3.03 15.27
CA GLY A 63 -9.07 -2.61 15.68
C GLY A 63 -9.86 -1.88 14.59
N LEU A 64 -9.51 -2.07 13.32
CA LEU A 64 -10.14 -1.43 12.16
C LEU A 64 -10.96 -2.42 11.35
N SER A 65 -11.94 -1.90 10.61
CA SER A 65 -12.62 -2.69 9.60
C SER A 65 -11.71 -2.91 8.39
N THR A 66 -11.82 -4.07 7.73
CA THR A 66 -11.02 -4.39 6.53
C THR A 66 -11.15 -3.31 5.45
N ARG A 67 -12.37 -2.79 5.23
CA ARG A 67 -12.65 -1.74 4.22
C ARG A 67 -12.01 -0.40 4.57
N GLU A 68 -11.93 -0.08 5.85
CA GLU A 68 -11.31 1.15 6.33
C GLU A 68 -9.79 1.07 6.17
N TYR A 69 -9.18 -0.03 6.61
CA TYR A 69 -7.75 -0.23 6.47
C TYR A 69 -7.30 -0.35 5.01
N GLU A 70 -8.08 -1.03 4.15
CA GLU A 70 -7.78 -1.13 2.71
C GLU A 70 -7.66 0.24 2.04
N LYS A 71 -8.37 1.27 2.53
CA LYS A 71 -8.20 2.64 2.01
C LYS A 71 -6.81 3.18 2.34
N PHE A 72 -6.30 2.94 3.54
CA PHE A 72 -4.99 3.47 3.97
C PHE A 72 -3.80 2.88 3.22
N GLU A 73 -3.92 1.68 2.64
CA GLU A 73 -2.89 1.11 1.76
C GLU A 73 -2.96 1.64 0.31
N ARG A 74 -3.95 2.46 -0.05
CA ARG A 74 -4.02 3.06 -1.39
C ARG A 74 -3.01 4.20 -1.53
N ILE A 75 -2.36 4.23 -2.69
CA ILE A 75 -1.38 5.27 -3.02
C ILE A 75 -2.07 6.63 -3.06
N GLY A 76 -1.47 7.62 -2.40
CA GLY A 76 -1.98 9.00 -2.34
C GLY A 76 -3.00 9.24 -1.24
N GLU A 77 -3.42 8.22 -0.50
CA GLU A 77 -4.30 8.41 0.66
C GLU A 77 -3.54 8.94 1.86
N LYS A 78 -4.21 9.81 2.62
CA LYS A 78 -3.67 10.35 3.86
C LYS A 78 -4.06 9.43 5.01
N VAL A 79 -3.08 8.73 5.56
CA VAL A 79 -3.29 7.89 6.74
C VAL A 79 -3.42 8.79 7.98
N PRO A 80 -4.48 8.64 8.78
CA PRO A 80 -4.62 9.41 10.01
C PRO A 80 -3.51 9.10 11.01
N GLU A 81 -2.97 10.12 11.66
CA GLU A 81 -1.89 10.00 12.66
C GLU A 81 -2.19 8.99 13.76
N LYS A 82 -3.46 8.92 14.20
CA LYS A 82 -3.93 7.96 15.20
C LYS A 82 -3.67 6.52 14.76
N ILE A 83 -3.89 6.21 13.49
CA ILE A 83 -3.66 4.88 12.93
C ILE A 83 -2.17 4.57 12.86
N ILE A 84 -1.35 5.55 12.46
CA ILE A 84 0.11 5.40 12.41
C ILE A 84 0.65 5.06 13.81
N LYS A 85 0.24 5.80 14.84
CA LYS A 85 0.63 5.55 16.23
C LYS A 85 0.18 4.18 16.72
N LEU A 86 -1.07 3.81 16.43
CA LEU A 86 -1.61 2.51 16.84
C LEU A 86 -0.86 1.35 16.19
N VAL A 87 -0.56 1.45 14.89
CA VAL A 87 0.25 0.46 14.18
C VAL A 87 1.67 0.41 14.74
N ALA A 88 2.28 1.57 15.02
CA ALA A 88 3.60 1.70 15.61
C ALA A 88 3.70 0.99 16.96
N GLU A 89 2.77 1.28 17.86
CA GLU A 89 2.69 0.66 19.19
C GLU A 89 2.45 -0.85 19.10
N LYS A 90 1.52 -1.27 18.24
CA LYS A 90 1.13 -2.68 18.15
C LYS A 90 2.24 -3.58 17.63
N TYR A 91 3.00 -3.11 16.64
CA TYR A 91 4.04 -3.90 15.98
C TYR A 91 5.46 -3.50 16.38
N GLY A 92 5.61 -2.57 17.34
CA GLY A 92 6.90 -2.10 17.81
C GLY A 92 7.74 -1.42 16.73
N VAL A 93 7.10 -0.76 15.76
CA VAL A 93 7.79 -0.06 14.65
C VAL A 93 7.89 1.44 14.91
N SER A 94 8.95 2.08 14.43
CA SER A 94 9.14 3.52 14.58
C SER A 94 8.07 4.31 13.80
N ILE A 95 7.47 5.30 14.46
CA ILE A 95 6.52 6.24 13.82
C ILE A 95 7.20 6.97 12.66
N LYS A 96 8.46 7.40 12.85
CA LYS A 96 9.24 8.10 11.81
C LYS A 96 9.39 7.23 10.57
N TRP A 97 9.69 5.93 10.77
CA TRP A 97 9.78 4.96 9.67
C TRP A 97 8.45 4.78 8.95
N LEU A 98 7.33 4.67 9.68
CA LEU A 98 6.00 4.59 9.08
C LEU A 98 5.62 5.85 8.30
N LYS A 99 6.08 7.02 8.73
CA LYS A 99 5.87 8.29 8.02
C LYS A 99 6.81 8.51 6.85
N ALA A 100 7.81 7.64 6.67
CA ALA A 100 8.92 7.87 5.76
C ALA A 100 9.67 9.19 6.05
N GLU A 101 9.65 9.62 7.32
CA GLU A 101 10.45 10.73 7.83
C GLU A 101 11.81 10.15 8.25
N ILE A 102 12.80 10.19 7.35
CA ILE A 102 14.21 9.84 7.62
C ILE A 102 15.00 11.11 7.88
#